data_AF-A0AA85FJH4-F1
#
_entry.id   AF-A0AA85FJH4-F1
#
_cell.length_a   1.000
_cell.length_b   1.000
_cell.length_c   1.000
_cell.angle_alpha   90.00
_cell.angle_beta   90.00
_cell.angle_gamma   90.00
#
_symmetry.space_group_name_H-M   'P 1'
#
loop_
_entity.id
_entity.type
_entity.pdbx_description
1 polymer ?
#
loop_
_entity_poly.entity_id
_entity_poly.type
_entity_poly.pdbx_seq_one_letter_code
_entity_poly.pdbx_strand_id
1 'polypeptide(L)'
;MLALHLVSRWQRSVRSVRRNYHSQKKISDYLTSGYFLEILPNKSEKHLLDLETTKSFSVYAGFDPTCDSLQLGNLVAVCGLLRCHLSGKDIVAVVGGSTGILGDPSGRIKKRDYQSLGQYASNSTLIEHSLDNIIYNYWTHIVPALPISGKLGSVHVVNNSDWLTQKKVMDVSCEVLPHFKLSELLEKESVKIRMESGNTMDLGEFFYPIVQAIDFLYLHEKFNCYMQVGGHDQIGNITCGLNLIYRKLGRRAFGLTVPLLTTPDGQKLGKSVSNSECGMDTIWLMSKKLKPYNFYQKILNLPDSIISDKLVRQLTFFGPDEIDQLLIDHKKHSNRRIVQKALARELTLLVHGAYALQASELATRIFFPMSSVNFSDDHMPLDKSSLEIIQNELNNSERHYLLSCLEPSSQFLPVIYPKNFTDSLKSSGNNYSQLLESVLDLIMLTSNFKDRSEALQTCFTRGVVLNSVNLLKKGSKFEISPENIQAAFSRFDQTTGLGILRLGKNEHWFVATRSNFTQ
;
A
#
# COMPACT_ATOMS: atom_id res chain seq x y z
N MET A 1 -26.84 16.31 7.13
CA MET A 1 -27.83 15.68 6.21
C MET A 1 -27.48 15.87 4.72
N LEU A 2 -27.16 17.08 4.23
CA LEU A 2 -26.76 17.29 2.82
C LEU A 2 -25.47 16.56 2.40
N ALA A 3 -24.45 16.50 3.28
CA ALA A 3 -23.26 15.69 3.07
C ALA A 3 -23.58 14.19 2.89
N LEU A 4 -24.45 13.63 3.73
CA LEU A 4 -24.93 12.24 3.66
C LEU A 4 -25.76 11.93 2.40
N HIS A 5 -26.51 12.90 1.86
CA HIS A 5 -27.27 12.72 0.63
C HIS A 5 -26.40 12.77 -0.63
N LEU A 6 -25.42 13.68 -0.68
CA LEU A 6 -24.41 13.71 -1.74
C LEU A 6 -23.58 12.43 -1.73
N VAL A 7 -23.15 11.97 -0.55
CA VAL A 7 -22.50 10.67 -0.32
C VAL A 7 -23.25 9.51 -0.99
N SER A 8 -24.58 9.45 -0.89
CA SER A 8 -25.38 8.36 -1.46
C SER A 8 -25.40 8.34 -3.00
N ARG A 9 -25.30 9.50 -3.65
CA ARG A 9 -25.32 9.65 -5.12
C ARG A 9 -23.94 9.32 -5.72
N TRP A 10 -22.86 9.58 -4.98
CA TRP A 10 -21.49 9.27 -5.38
C TRP A 10 -21.04 7.85 -5.05
N GLN A 11 -21.52 7.25 -3.95
CA GLN A 11 -21.38 5.80 -3.72
C GLN A 11 -21.99 4.99 -4.88
N ARG A 12 -23.08 5.48 -5.49
CA ARG A 12 -23.62 4.89 -6.73
C ARG A 12 -22.68 5.04 -7.93
N SER A 13 -21.92 6.13 -8.04
CA SER A 13 -20.92 6.33 -9.10
C SER A 13 -19.74 5.37 -8.97
N VAL A 14 -19.19 5.19 -7.76
CA VAL A 14 -18.14 4.17 -7.49
C VAL A 14 -18.66 2.75 -7.71
N ARG A 15 -19.95 2.50 -7.41
CA ARG A 15 -20.64 1.23 -7.76
C ARG A 15 -20.98 1.11 -9.26
N SER A 16 -21.01 2.21 -10.03
CA SER A 16 -21.38 2.22 -11.45
C SER A 16 -20.21 1.91 -12.39
N VAL A 17 -18.97 1.98 -11.89
CA VAL A 17 -17.82 1.43 -12.63
C VAL A 17 -18.02 -0.08 -12.66
N ARG A 18 -18.33 -0.62 -13.84
CA ARG A 18 -18.49 -2.06 -14.05
C ARG A 18 -17.14 -2.71 -13.82
N ARG A 19 -16.95 -3.30 -12.64
CA ARG A 19 -15.75 -4.06 -12.29
C ARG A 19 -16.02 -5.51 -12.61
N ASN A 20 -15.30 -6.06 -13.58
CA ASN A 20 -15.38 -7.48 -13.93
C ASN A 20 -14.53 -8.29 -12.94
N TYR A 21 -14.96 -8.28 -11.68
CA TYR A 21 -14.36 -9.13 -10.67
C TYR A 21 -14.77 -10.58 -10.88
N HIS A 22 -13.86 -11.49 -10.56
CA HIS A 22 -14.15 -12.91 -10.59
C HIS A 22 -13.91 -13.54 -9.22
N SER A 23 -14.66 -14.61 -8.97
CA SER A 23 -14.40 -15.54 -7.89
C SER A 23 -14.27 -16.94 -8.46
N GLN A 24 -13.53 -17.80 -7.76
CA GLN A 24 -13.54 -19.25 -8.01
C GLN A 24 -14.11 -19.95 -6.79
N LYS A 25 -14.79 -21.08 -7.01
CA LYS A 25 -15.29 -21.93 -5.91
C LYS A 25 -14.17 -22.72 -5.24
N LYS A 26 -13.07 -22.97 -5.95
CA LYS A 26 -11.93 -23.75 -5.49
C LYS A 26 -10.65 -22.94 -5.61
N ILE A 27 -9.80 -23.10 -4.61
CA ILE A 27 -8.44 -22.59 -4.56
C ILE A 27 -7.57 -23.28 -5.62
N SER A 28 -7.84 -24.55 -5.95
CA SER A 28 -7.19 -25.24 -7.07
C SER A 28 -7.33 -24.50 -8.40
N ASP A 29 -8.47 -23.84 -8.62
CA ASP A 29 -8.75 -23.14 -9.88
C ASP A 29 -7.97 -21.83 -9.94
N TYR A 30 -7.82 -21.14 -8.81
CA TYR A 30 -6.93 -19.97 -8.68
C TYR A 30 -5.47 -20.33 -8.90
N LEU A 31 -5.02 -21.47 -8.36
CA LEU A 31 -3.66 -21.98 -8.57
C LEU A 31 -3.40 -22.26 -10.06
N THR A 32 -4.33 -22.96 -10.72
CA THR A 32 -4.24 -23.28 -12.15
C THR A 32 -4.28 -22.01 -13.03
N SER A 33 -5.01 -20.98 -12.58
CA SER A 33 -5.16 -19.71 -13.30
C SER A 33 -4.06 -18.68 -12.99
N GLY A 34 -3.00 -19.07 -12.25
CA GLY A 34 -1.82 -18.23 -12.00
C GLY A 34 -1.97 -17.16 -10.93
N TYR A 35 -2.98 -17.24 -10.05
CA TYR A 35 -3.16 -16.29 -8.94
C TYR A 35 -2.26 -16.61 -7.73
N PHE A 36 -1.90 -17.90 -7.58
CA PHE A 36 -0.86 -18.37 -6.67
C PHE A 36 0.32 -18.88 -7.47
N LEU A 37 1.52 -18.83 -6.90
CA LEU A 37 2.74 -19.26 -7.57
C LEU A 37 2.88 -20.79 -7.50
N GLU A 38 2.79 -21.36 -6.29
CA GLU A 38 2.84 -22.80 -6.10
C GLU A 38 2.10 -23.27 -4.84
N ILE A 39 1.92 -24.58 -4.74
CA ILE A 39 1.40 -25.28 -3.57
C ILE A 39 2.48 -26.12 -2.91
N LEU A 40 2.51 -26.11 -1.57
CA LEU A 40 3.38 -26.92 -0.74
C LEU A 40 2.56 -27.99 0.00
N PRO A 41 3.10 -29.22 0.19
CA PRO A 41 4.28 -29.75 -0.49
C PRO A 41 4.07 -29.84 -2.01
N ASN A 42 5.14 -29.83 -2.80
CA ASN A 42 5.04 -29.87 -4.27
C ASN A 42 4.21 -31.09 -4.74
N LYS A 43 3.46 -30.91 -5.83
CA LYS A 43 2.57 -31.93 -6.44
C LYS A 43 1.38 -32.35 -5.54
N SER A 44 0.87 -31.43 -4.73
CA SER A 44 -0.25 -31.67 -3.80
C SER A 44 -1.61 -31.29 -4.36
N GLU A 45 -1.74 -30.97 -5.66
CA GLU A 45 -2.96 -30.44 -6.27
C GLU A 45 -4.14 -31.41 -6.13
N LYS A 46 -3.89 -32.72 -6.28
CA LYS A 46 -4.91 -33.75 -6.06
C LYS A 46 -5.41 -33.77 -4.62
N HIS A 47 -4.49 -33.67 -3.65
CA HIS A 47 -4.84 -33.67 -2.23
C HIS A 47 -5.53 -32.37 -1.80
N LEU A 48 -5.20 -31.25 -2.43
CA LEU A 48 -5.95 -30.00 -2.25
C LEU A 48 -7.39 -30.19 -2.75
N LEU A 49 -7.57 -30.74 -3.96
CA LEU A 49 -8.91 -30.98 -4.50
C LEU A 49 -9.75 -31.89 -3.59
N ASP A 50 -9.14 -32.94 -3.04
CA ASP A 50 -9.78 -33.81 -2.04
C ASP A 50 -10.16 -33.03 -0.77
N LEU A 51 -9.25 -32.20 -0.24
CA LEU A 51 -9.52 -31.37 0.93
C LEU A 51 -10.68 -30.40 0.68
N GLU A 52 -10.69 -29.75 -0.49
CA GLU A 52 -11.69 -28.75 -0.86
C GLU A 52 -13.08 -29.32 -1.07
N THR A 53 -13.18 -30.59 -1.45
CA THR A 53 -14.45 -31.29 -1.66
C THR A 53 -14.97 -31.96 -0.40
N THR A 54 -14.09 -32.34 0.53
CA THR A 54 -14.45 -33.15 1.72
C THR A 54 -14.57 -32.35 3.01
N LYS A 55 -13.95 -31.17 3.12
CA LYS A 55 -13.87 -30.43 4.38
C LYS A 55 -14.12 -28.93 4.20
N SER A 56 -14.83 -28.36 5.17
CA SER A 56 -14.65 -26.95 5.52
C SER A 56 -13.34 -26.81 6.30
N PHE A 57 -12.55 -25.79 5.98
CA PHE A 57 -11.28 -25.53 6.62
C PHE A 57 -10.94 -24.05 6.53
N SER A 58 -10.01 -23.61 7.39
CA SER A 58 -9.48 -22.25 7.35
C SER A 58 -8.10 -22.17 6.71
N VAL A 59 -7.78 -20.98 6.22
CA VAL A 59 -6.49 -20.59 5.64
C VAL A 59 -5.94 -19.42 6.42
N TYR A 60 -4.63 -19.37 6.69
CA TYR A 60 -4.05 -18.24 7.42
C TYR A 60 -2.87 -17.58 6.69
N ALA A 61 -2.61 -16.32 7.02
CA ALA A 61 -1.38 -15.61 6.64
C ALA A 61 -0.86 -14.83 7.85
N GLY A 62 0.46 -14.83 8.05
CA GLY A 62 1.12 -14.14 9.17
C GLY A 62 1.75 -12.81 8.77
N PHE A 63 1.70 -11.81 9.66
CA PHE A 63 2.21 -10.46 9.44
C PHE A 63 2.99 -9.96 10.65
N ASP A 64 4.32 -9.96 10.55
CA ASP A 64 5.19 -9.48 11.64
C ASP A 64 5.21 -7.95 11.76
N PRO A 65 5.10 -7.39 12.98
CA PRO A 65 5.06 -5.95 13.27
C PRO A 65 6.44 -5.27 13.28
N THR A 66 7.22 -5.46 12.21
CA THR A 66 8.56 -4.84 12.07
C THR A 66 8.53 -3.33 11.89
N CYS A 67 7.40 -2.80 11.47
CA CYS A 67 7.16 -1.38 11.28
C CYS A 67 5.73 -1.05 11.75
N ASP A 68 5.49 0.22 11.99
CA ASP A 68 4.20 0.84 12.30
C ASP A 68 3.20 0.83 11.13
N SER A 69 3.51 0.17 10.00
CA SER A 69 2.60 -0.01 8.87
C SER A 69 3.03 -1.21 8.02
N LEU A 70 2.04 -1.91 7.48
CA LEU A 70 2.24 -2.83 6.35
C LEU A 70 2.68 -2.08 5.09
N GLN A 71 3.28 -2.81 4.15
CA GLN A 71 3.72 -2.31 2.86
C GLN A 71 2.98 -3.00 1.72
N LEU A 72 3.09 -2.46 0.49
CA LEU A 72 2.48 -3.06 -0.70
C LEU A 72 2.87 -4.54 -0.91
N GLY A 73 4.10 -4.93 -0.54
CA GLY A 73 4.52 -6.34 -0.58
C GLY A 73 3.67 -7.26 0.31
N ASN A 74 3.25 -6.79 1.49
CA ASN A 74 2.37 -7.57 2.37
C ASN A 74 0.95 -7.70 1.79
N LEU A 75 0.51 -6.71 1.01
CA LEU A 75 -0.83 -6.70 0.42
C LEU A 75 -1.05 -7.87 -0.55
N VAL A 76 0.02 -8.40 -1.17
CA VAL A 76 -0.05 -9.61 -2.00
C VAL A 76 -0.55 -10.81 -1.20
N ALA A 77 0.00 -11.03 -0.01
CA ALA A 77 -0.42 -12.13 0.86
C ALA A 77 -1.84 -11.90 1.40
N VAL A 78 -2.20 -10.64 1.73
CA VAL A 78 -3.58 -10.28 2.11
C VAL A 78 -4.56 -10.59 0.97
N CYS A 79 -4.25 -10.20 -0.27
CA CYS A 79 -5.09 -10.50 -1.43
C CYS A 79 -5.22 -12.01 -1.67
N GLY A 80 -4.13 -12.77 -1.51
CA GLY A 80 -4.15 -14.23 -1.57
C GLY A 80 -5.08 -14.83 -0.51
N LEU A 81 -5.02 -14.33 0.73
CA LEU A 81 -5.92 -14.75 1.81
C LEU A 81 -7.38 -14.42 1.48
N LEU A 82 -7.67 -13.20 1.02
CA LEU A 82 -9.03 -12.80 0.61
C LEU A 82 -9.58 -13.63 -0.57
N ARG A 83 -8.74 -14.12 -1.48
CA ARG A 83 -9.16 -15.07 -2.54
C ARG A 83 -9.56 -16.43 -1.99
N CYS A 84 -8.85 -16.93 -0.99
CA CYS A 84 -9.25 -18.15 -0.28
C CYS A 84 -10.63 -17.97 0.36
N HIS A 85 -10.89 -16.80 0.94
CA HIS A 85 -12.21 -16.45 1.47
C HIS A 85 -13.30 -16.40 0.38
N LEU A 86 -12.99 -15.84 -0.80
CA LEU A 86 -13.90 -15.88 -1.96
C LEU A 86 -14.19 -17.30 -2.46
N SER A 87 -13.34 -18.28 -2.13
CA SER A 87 -13.58 -19.70 -2.38
C SER A 87 -14.43 -20.37 -1.28
N GLY A 88 -15.01 -19.58 -0.37
CA GLY A 88 -15.83 -20.06 0.74
C GLY A 88 -15.04 -20.66 1.90
N LYS A 89 -13.73 -20.43 1.99
CA LYS A 89 -12.91 -20.87 3.13
C LYS A 89 -12.91 -19.83 4.22
N ASP A 90 -12.84 -20.28 5.47
CA ASP A 90 -12.59 -19.37 6.59
C ASP A 90 -11.15 -18.84 6.49
N ILE A 91 -10.90 -17.61 6.90
CA ILE A 91 -9.56 -17.02 6.85
C ILE A 91 -9.14 -16.40 8.17
N VAL A 92 -7.84 -16.52 8.47
CA VAL A 92 -7.23 -16.00 9.69
C VAL A 92 -6.00 -15.16 9.33
N ALA A 93 -6.07 -13.84 9.53
CA ALA A 93 -4.90 -12.97 9.47
C ALA A 93 -4.24 -12.93 10.85
N VAL A 94 -2.99 -13.38 10.95
CA VAL A 94 -2.26 -13.47 12.21
C VAL A 94 -1.28 -12.32 12.32
N VAL A 95 -1.47 -11.45 13.30
CA VAL A 95 -0.49 -10.44 13.70
C VAL A 95 0.60 -11.14 14.52
N GLY A 96 1.85 -10.98 14.08
CA GLY A 96 3.01 -11.64 14.65
C GLY A 96 3.56 -10.95 15.90
N GLY A 97 2.73 -10.64 16.91
CA GLY A 97 3.14 -9.89 18.11
C GLY A 97 4.32 -10.50 18.86
N SER A 98 4.44 -11.83 18.92
CA SER A 98 5.58 -12.53 19.50
C SER A 98 6.66 -12.90 18.48
N THR A 99 6.29 -13.36 17.29
CA THR A 99 7.27 -13.71 16.23
C THR A 99 8.07 -12.49 15.78
N GLY A 100 7.44 -11.32 15.71
CA GLY A 100 8.09 -10.06 15.33
C GLY A 100 9.26 -9.67 16.24
N ILE A 101 9.22 -10.04 17.52
CA ILE A 101 10.27 -9.76 18.51
C ILE A 101 11.54 -10.56 18.18
N LEU A 102 11.40 -11.81 17.75
CA LEU A 102 12.51 -12.68 17.35
C LEU A 102 13.12 -12.23 16.02
N GLY A 103 12.24 -11.90 15.06
CA GLY A 103 12.62 -11.40 13.75
C GLY A 103 12.91 -12.51 12.73
N ASP A 104 12.11 -12.57 11.67
CA ASP A 104 12.29 -13.53 10.58
C ASP A 104 13.60 -13.28 9.78
N PRO A 105 14.52 -14.27 9.72
CA PRO A 105 15.74 -14.19 8.92
C PRO A 105 15.53 -14.45 7.42
N SER A 106 14.33 -14.87 6.98
CA SER A 106 14.10 -15.32 5.60
C SER A 106 14.38 -14.24 4.55
N GLY A 107 15.21 -14.60 3.57
CA GLY A 107 15.63 -13.69 2.49
C GLY A 107 16.37 -12.43 2.97
N ARG A 108 17.09 -12.51 4.10
CA ARG A 108 17.88 -11.41 4.66
C ARG A 108 19.32 -11.84 4.94
N ILE A 109 20.23 -10.92 4.65
CA ILE A 109 21.68 -11.08 4.87
C ILE A 109 22.10 -10.52 6.25
N LYS A 110 21.36 -9.56 6.79
CA LYS A 110 21.66 -8.90 8.08
C LYS A 110 20.51 -9.05 9.07
N LYS A 111 20.87 -9.00 10.36
CA LYS A 111 19.92 -9.02 11.48
C LYS A 111 19.10 -7.74 11.47
N ARG A 112 17.86 -7.83 11.94
CA ARG A 112 17.03 -6.63 12.16
C ARG A 112 17.54 -5.83 13.34
N ASP A 113 17.52 -4.52 13.20
CA ASP A 113 17.73 -3.64 14.33
C ASP A 113 16.66 -3.91 15.39
N TYR A 114 17.10 -4.03 16.65
CA TYR A 114 16.22 -4.28 17.75
C TYR A 114 15.31 -3.08 18.01
N GLN A 115 14.01 -3.33 18.16
CA GLN A 115 13.04 -2.33 18.61
C GLN A 115 12.62 -2.63 20.05
N SER A 116 12.21 -1.61 20.80
CA SER A 116 11.69 -1.82 22.15
C SER A 116 10.41 -2.67 22.11
N LEU A 117 10.15 -3.44 23.17
CA LEU A 117 8.92 -4.24 23.28
C LEU A 117 7.67 -3.36 23.17
N GLY A 118 7.71 -2.14 23.72
CA GLY A 118 6.63 -1.17 23.57
C GLY A 118 6.39 -0.74 22.11
N GLN A 119 7.46 -0.61 21.32
CA GLN A 119 7.33 -0.32 19.88
C GLN A 119 6.71 -1.50 19.13
N TYR A 120 7.10 -2.74 19.41
CA TYR A 120 6.49 -3.92 18.80
C TYR A 120 5.01 -4.05 19.14
N ALA A 121 4.61 -3.79 20.39
CA ALA A 121 3.21 -3.78 20.80
C ALA A 121 2.40 -2.69 20.08
N SER A 122 2.95 -1.47 19.99
CA SER A 122 2.35 -0.37 19.23
C SER A 122 2.19 -0.72 17.74
N ASN A 123 3.25 -1.22 17.10
CA ASN A 123 3.21 -1.67 15.71
C ASN A 123 2.18 -2.79 15.50
N SER A 124 2.06 -3.74 16.44
CA SER A 124 1.08 -4.83 16.36
C SER A 124 -0.35 -4.28 16.30
N THR A 125 -0.67 -3.34 17.18
CA THR A 125 -1.98 -2.67 17.22
C THR A 125 -2.27 -1.92 15.92
N LEU A 126 -1.26 -1.23 15.37
CA LEU A 126 -1.40 -0.50 14.10
C LEU A 126 -1.60 -1.43 12.90
N ILE A 127 -0.94 -2.58 12.88
CA ILE A 127 -1.12 -3.59 11.83
C ILE A 127 -2.48 -4.26 11.93
N GLU A 128 -2.94 -4.58 13.14
CA GLU A 128 -4.29 -5.11 13.38
C GLU A 128 -5.34 -4.17 12.81
N HIS A 129 -5.30 -2.88 13.17
CA HIS A 129 -6.20 -1.87 12.65
C HIS A 129 -6.10 -1.71 11.11
N SER A 130 -4.90 -1.83 10.54
CA SER A 130 -4.69 -1.80 9.09
C SER A 130 -5.38 -2.98 8.39
N LEU A 131 -5.27 -4.19 8.95
CA LEU A 131 -5.94 -5.39 8.45
C LEU A 131 -7.46 -5.28 8.56
N ASP A 132 -7.97 -4.82 9.70
CA ASP A 132 -9.40 -4.60 9.92
C ASP A 132 -9.97 -3.61 8.91
N ASN A 133 -9.27 -2.51 8.64
CA ASN A 133 -9.70 -1.53 7.66
C ASN A 133 -9.72 -2.11 6.22
N ILE A 134 -8.73 -2.93 5.85
CA ILE A 134 -8.72 -3.63 4.56
C ILE A 134 -9.90 -4.60 4.47
N ILE A 135 -10.17 -5.37 5.53
CA ILE A 135 -11.28 -6.32 5.59
C ILE A 135 -12.62 -5.58 5.48
N TYR A 136 -12.79 -4.47 6.19
CA TYR A 136 -13.98 -3.62 6.09
C TYR A 136 -14.21 -3.11 4.66
N ASN A 137 -13.17 -2.57 4.01
CA ASN A 137 -13.25 -2.10 2.63
C ASN A 137 -13.53 -3.23 1.65
N TYR A 138 -12.93 -4.40 1.87
CA TYR A 138 -13.19 -5.61 1.10
C TYR A 138 -14.67 -6.01 1.16
N TRP A 139 -15.26 -6.09 2.35
CA TRP A 139 -16.68 -6.40 2.52
C TRP A 139 -17.61 -5.31 1.95
N THR A 140 -17.21 -4.05 2.04
CA THR A 140 -18.04 -2.91 1.63
C THR A 140 -18.00 -2.64 0.13
N HIS A 141 -16.87 -2.93 -0.52
CA HIS A 141 -16.60 -2.49 -1.89
C HIS A 141 -16.24 -3.59 -2.88
N ILE A 142 -15.62 -4.68 -2.42
CA ILE A 142 -15.18 -5.77 -3.30
C ILE A 142 -16.25 -6.87 -3.37
N VAL A 143 -16.64 -7.41 -2.21
CA VAL A 143 -17.65 -8.48 -2.11
C VAL A 143 -18.96 -8.15 -2.85
N PRO A 144 -19.55 -6.95 -2.72
CA PRO A 144 -20.82 -6.64 -3.38
C PRO A 144 -20.72 -6.51 -4.91
N ALA A 145 -19.51 -6.39 -5.46
CA ALA A 145 -19.26 -6.31 -6.89
C ALA A 145 -18.91 -7.67 -7.52
N LEU A 146 -18.85 -8.74 -6.71
CA LEU A 146 -18.52 -10.08 -7.17
C LEU A 146 -19.78 -10.93 -7.45
N PRO A 147 -19.78 -11.76 -8.51
CA PRO A 147 -20.82 -12.76 -8.75
C PRO A 147 -20.63 -13.95 -7.80
N ILE A 148 -21.09 -13.82 -6.55
CA ILE A 148 -20.91 -14.86 -5.53
C ILE A 148 -22.02 -15.90 -5.63
N SER A 149 -21.65 -17.15 -5.92
CA SER A 149 -22.57 -18.28 -6.08
C SER A 149 -22.61 -19.24 -4.88
N GLY A 150 -22.04 -18.85 -3.73
CA GLY A 150 -21.93 -19.69 -2.54
C GLY A 150 -21.80 -18.90 -1.24
N LYS A 151 -21.75 -19.60 -0.11
CA LYS A 151 -21.53 -18.99 1.20
C LYS A 151 -20.05 -18.61 1.35
N LEU A 152 -19.80 -17.38 1.78
CA LEU A 152 -18.46 -16.93 2.18
C LEU A 152 -18.10 -17.48 3.57
N GLY A 153 -16.80 -17.70 3.81
CA GLY A 153 -16.29 -18.12 5.11
C GLY A 153 -16.30 -16.99 6.14
N SER A 154 -15.83 -17.27 7.35
CA SER A 154 -15.53 -16.25 8.35
C SER A 154 -14.17 -15.60 8.10
N VAL A 155 -14.01 -14.38 8.61
CA VAL A 155 -12.74 -13.64 8.58
C VAL A 155 -12.35 -13.31 10.01
N HIS A 156 -11.13 -13.69 10.41
CA HIS A 156 -10.59 -13.43 11.73
C HIS A 156 -9.26 -12.67 11.64
N VAL A 157 -9.07 -11.68 12.50
CA VAL A 157 -7.75 -11.09 12.79
C VAL A 157 -7.41 -11.49 14.22
N VAL A 158 -6.23 -12.08 14.42
CA VAL A 158 -5.79 -12.59 15.73
C VAL A 158 -4.32 -12.25 15.96
N ASN A 159 -3.86 -12.25 17.21
CA ASN A 159 -2.46 -11.98 17.54
C ASN A 159 -1.79 -13.21 18.17
N ASN A 160 -0.64 -13.62 17.62
CA ASN A 160 0.07 -14.79 18.15
C ASN A 160 0.66 -14.59 19.56
N SER A 161 0.70 -13.36 20.06
CA SER A 161 0.99 -13.11 21.47
C SER A 161 0.01 -13.84 22.40
N ASP A 162 -1.24 -14.04 21.97
CA ASP A 162 -2.31 -14.59 22.81
C ASP A 162 -2.02 -16.03 23.23
N TRP A 163 -1.32 -16.80 22.40
CA TRP A 163 -0.95 -18.19 22.71
C TRP A 163 0.55 -18.41 22.89
N LEU A 164 1.42 -17.65 22.24
CA LEU A 164 2.87 -17.86 22.36
C LEU A 164 3.41 -17.38 23.71
N THR A 165 2.89 -16.28 24.25
CA THR A 165 3.36 -15.76 25.56
C THR A 165 2.99 -16.65 26.74
N GLN A 166 1.98 -17.51 26.56
CA GLN A 166 1.51 -18.45 27.57
C GLN A 166 2.29 -19.78 27.56
N LYS A 167 3.11 -20.03 26.54
CA LYS A 167 3.85 -21.30 26.41
C LYS A 167 5.07 -21.31 27.31
N LYS A 168 5.21 -22.38 28.10
CA LYS A 168 6.42 -22.62 28.89
C LYS A 168 7.49 -23.23 28.01
N VAL A 169 8.73 -22.80 28.22
CA VAL A 169 9.91 -23.31 27.49
C VAL A 169 10.05 -24.82 27.61
N MET A 170 9.74 -25.38 28.79
CA MET A 170 9.81 -26.83 29.02
C MET A 170 8.76 -27.60 28.21
N ASP A 171 7.54 -27.07 28.09
CA ASP A 171 6.48 -27.71 27.30
C ASP A 171 6.88 -27.73 25.81
N VAL A 172 7.41 -26.62 25.30
CA VAL A 172 7.93 -26.54 23.92
C VAL A 172 9.10 -27.51 23.72
N SER A 173 10.01 -27.58 24.70
CA SER A 173 11.18 -28.46 24.65
C SER A 173 10.81 -29.93 24.59
N CYS A 174 9.80 -30.36 25.33
CA CYS A 174 9.36 -31.75 25.39
C CYS A 174 8.42 -32.12 24.24
N GLU A 175 7.51 -31.22 23.84
CA GLU A 175 6.41 -31.58 22.93
C GLU A 175 6.58 -31.09 21.50
N VAL A 176 7.52 -30.17 21.23
CA VAL A 176 7.67 -29.54 19.91
C VAL A 176 9.07 -29.77 19.35
N LEU A 177 10.12 -29.45 20.13
CA LEU A 177 11.50 -29.54 19.66
C LEU A 177 11.91 -30.94 19.12
N PRO A 178 11.46 -32.08 19.68
CA PRO A 178 11.83 -33.41 19.16
C PRO A 178 11.37 -33.67 17.72
N HIS A 179 10.41 -32.90 17.21
CA HIS A 179 9.94 -33.00 15.83
C HIS A 179 10.82 -32.25 14.83
N PHE A 180 11.86 -31.53 15.27
CA PHE A 180 12.78 -30.81 14.40
C PHE A 180 14.18 -31.44 14.45
N LYS A 181 14.77 -31.68 13.27
CA LYS A 181 16.16 -32.11 13.18
C LYS A 181 17.05 -30.91 12.97
N LEU A 182 18.13 -30.83 13.73
CA LEU A 182 19.10 -29.74 13.60
C LEU A 182 19.67 -29.64 12.18
N SER A 183 20.01 -30.78 11.56
CA SER A 183 20.50 -30.81 10.18
C SER A 183 19.53 -30.20 9.18
N GLU A 184 18.23 -30.51 9.28
CA GLU A 184 17.18 -29.96 8.41
C GLU A 184 17.04 -28.43 8.58
N LEU A 185 17.24 -27.92 9.81
CA LEU A 185 17.20 -26.48 10.08
C LEU A 185 18.42 -25.75 9.51
N LEU A 186 19.62 -26.34 9.65
CA LEU A 186 20.86 -25.80 9.11
C LEU A 186 20.87 -25.77 7.57
N GLU A 187 20.15 -26.68 6.93
CA GLU A 187 20.05 -26.74 5.47
C GLU A 187 19.12 -25.68 4.85
N LYS A 188 18.35 -24.96 5.68
CA LYS A 188 17.43 -23.92 5.19
C LYS A 188 18.18 -22.79 4.52
N GLU A 189 17.61 -22.31 3.41
CA GLU A 189 18.17 -21.23 2.62
C GLU A 189 18.43 -19.95 3.44
N SER A 190 17.53 -19.61 4.37
CA SER A 190 17.71 -18.46 5.27
C SER A 190 18.96 -18.57 6.15
N VAL A 191 19.31 -19.78 6.56
CA VAL A 191 20.50 -20.07 7.38
C VAL A 191 21.75 -20.08 6.51
N LYS A 192 21.70 -20.77 5.37
CA LYS A 192 22.81 -20.82 4.39
C LYS A 192 23.25 -19.44 3.94
N ILE A 193 22.31 -18.61 3.47
CA ILE A 193 22.58 -17.23 3.04
C ILE A 193 23.28 -16.43 4.15
N ARG A 194 22.87 -16.63 5.41
CA ARG A 194 23.45 -15.92 6.54
C ARG A 194 24.89 -16.34 6.80
N MET A 195 25.13 -17.65 6.85
CA MET A 195 26.46 -18.23 7.07
C MET A 195 27.43 -17.87 5.93
N GLU A 196 26.99 -17.94 4.68
CA GLU A 196 27.80 -17.61 3.50
C GLU A 196 28.17 -16.13 3.44
N SER A 197 27.28 -15.25 3.92
CA SER A 197 27.53 -13.81 3.94
C SER A 197 28.54 -13.34 5.00
N GLY A 198 29.07 -14.25 5.81
CA GLY A 198 29.97 -13.93 6.93
C GLY A 198 29.28 -13.24 8.11
N ASN A 199 27.95 -13.11 8.10
CA ASN A 199 27.18 -12.53 9.21
C ASN A 199 26.78 -13.61 10.21
N THR A 200 26.76 -13.26 11.49
CA THR A 200 26.28 -14.16 12.54
C THR A 200 24.75 -14.21 12.59
N MET A 201 24.21 -15.37 12.97
CA MET A 201 22.81 -15.61 13.29
C MET A 201 22.73 -15.95 14.77
N ASP A 202 21.88 -15.25 15.52
CA ASP A 202 21.64 -15.63 16.92
C ASP A 202 20.60 -16.75 17.04
N LEU A 203 20.53 -17.34 18.23
CA LEU A 203 19.60 -18.43 18.50
C LEU A 203 18.13 -17.99 18.35
N GLY A 204 17.78 -16.74 18.66
CA GLY A 204 16.40 -16.25 18.52
C GLY A 204 15.95 -16.25 17.05
N GLU A 205 16.76 -15.72 16.14
CA GLU A 205 16.52 -15.77 14.70
C GLU A 205 16.50 -17.22 14.20
N PHE A 206 17.39 -18.08 14.71
CA PHE A 206 17.45 -19.50 14.36
C PHE A 206 16.20 -20.28 14.79
N PHE A 207 15.61 -19.94 15.95
CA PHE A 207 14.37 -20.55 16.45
C PHE A 207 13.10 -19.99 15.78
N TYR A 208 13.18 -18.88 15.04
CA TYR A 208 12.02 -18.26 14.39
C TYR A 208 11.14 -19.24 13.59
N PRO A 209 11.69 -20.12 12.70
CA PRO A 209 10.87 -21.07 11.94
C PRO A 209 10.11 -22.07 12.81
N ILE A 210 10.66 -22.41 13.99
CA ILE A 210 10.00 -23.30 14.95
C ILE A 210 8.83 -22.58 15.60
N VAL A 211 9.00 -21.30 15.98
CA VAL A 211 7.93 -20.51 16.59
C VAL A 211 6.78 -20.27 15.59
N GLN A 212 7.09 -19.97 14.33
CA GLN A 212 6.06 -19.89 13.28
C GLN A 212 5.38 -21.24 13.01
N ALA A 213 6.08 -22.37 13.14
CA ALA A 213 5.47 -23.70 13.04
C ALA A 213 4.50 -23.99 14.20
N ILE A 214 4.80 -23.50 15.40
CA ILE A 214 3.90 -23.58 16.56
C ILE A 214 2.60 -22.80 16.29
N ASP A 215 2.67 -21.64 15.61
CA ASP A 215 1.46 -20.92 15.18
C ASP A 215 0.60 -21.78 14.27
N PHE A 216 1.18 -22.43 13.25
CA PHE A 216 0.42 -23.29 12.36
C PHE A 216 -0.22 -24.45 13.13
N LEU A 217 0.52 -25.10 14.03
CA LEU A 217 -0.02 -26.17 14.85
C LEU A 217 -1.22 -25.69 15.70
N TYR A 218 -1.09 -24.54 16.36
CA TYR A 218 -2.17 -23.96 17.16
C TYR A 218 -3.42 -23.65 16.31
N LEU A 219 -3.24 -23.01 15.15
CA LEU A 219 -4.33 -22.70 14.22
C LEU A 219 -4.97 -23.95 13.63
N HIS A 220 -4.19 -25.01 13.39
CA HIS A 220 -4.70 -26.29 12.94
C HIS A 220 -5.65 -26.90 13.99
N GLU A 221 -5.27 -26.86 15.27
CA GLU A 221 -6.05 -27.43 16.36
C GLU A 221 -7.26 -26.58 16.75
N LYS A 222 -7.14 -25.24 16.73
CA LYS A 222 -8.16 -24.31 17.26
C LYS A 222 -9.06 -23.70 16.20
N PHE A 223 -8.53 -23.46 15.00
CA PHE A 223 -9.24 -22.80 13.90
C PHE A 223 -9.52 -23.75 12.74
N ASN A 224 -9.22 -25.05 12.90
CA ASN A 224 -9.37 -26.04 11.82
C ASN A 224 -8.62 -25.58 10.55
N CYS A 225 -7.41 -25.04 10.74
CA CYS A 225 -6.59 -24.46 9.69
C CYS A 225 -5.73 -25.51 8.98
N TYR A 226 -5.90 -25.63 7.67
CA TYR A 226 -5.17 -26.62 6.87
C TYR A 226 -4.18 -25.99 5.90
N MET A 227 -4.15 -24.65 5.79
CA MET A 227 -3.35 -24.00 4.76
C MET A 227 -2.75 -22.67 5.21
N GLN A 228 -1.49 -22.43 4.85
CA GLN A 228 -0.82 -21.15 5.06
C GLN A 228 -0.55 -20.46 3.72
N VAL A 229 -0.91 -19.19 3.60
CA VAL A 229 -0.51 -18.31 2.50
C VAL A 229 0.69 -17.49 2.95
N GLY A 230 1.73 -17.43 2.12
CA GLY A 230 2.90 -16.60 2.38
C GLY A 230 3.66 -16.21 1.11
N GLY A 231 4.57 -15.26 1.22
CA GLY A 231 5.49 -14.94 0.12
C GLY A 231 6.40 -16.12 -0.23
N HIS A 232 6.94 -16.16 -1.44
CA HIS A 232 7.88 -17.20 -1.86
C HIS A 232 9.14 -17.28 -0.96
N ASP A 233 9.52 -16.18 -0.29
CA ASP A 233 10.60 -16.22 0.72
C ASP A 233 10.22 -16.96 2.01
N GLN A 234 8.95 -17.28 2.23
CA GLN A 234 8.44 -17.98 3.42
C GLN A 234 8.36 -19.51 3.26
N ILE A 235 8.73 -20.08 2.11
CA ILE A 235 8.65 -21.53 1.85
C ILE A 235 9.32 -22.34 2.96
N GLY A 236 10.50 -21.91 3.41
CA GLY A 236 11.25 -22.58 4.46
C GLY A 236 10.49 -22.64 5.79
N ASN A 237 9.80 -21.55 6.15
CA ASN A 237 9.04 -21.48 7.40
C ASN A 237 7.70 -22.20 7.29
N ILE A 238 6.99 -22.06 6.16
CA ILE A 238 5.73 -22.78 5.89
C ILE A 238 5.97 -24.29 5.99
N THR A 239 7.03 -24.79 5.34
CA THR A 239 7.39 -26.22 5.36
C THR A 239 7.69 -26.73 6.77
N CYS A 240 8.25 -25.89 7.66
CA CYS A 240 8.42 -26.24 9.07
C CYS A 240 7.07 -26.49 9.77
N GLY A 241 6.07 -25.64 9.53
CA GLY A 241 4.72 -25.84 10.03
C GLY A 241 4.07 -27.12 9.50
N LEU A 242 4.19 -27.37 8.20
CA LEU A 242 3.68 -28.60 7.56
C LEU A 242 4.28 -29.86 8.18
N ASN A 243 5.60 -29.88 8.33
CA ASN A 243 6.31 -31.01 8.92
C ASN A 243 5.96 -31.21 10.39
N LEU A 244 5.79 -30.14 11.17
CA LEU A 244 5.39 -30.24 12.57
C LEU A 244 3.99 -30.86 12.69
N ILE A 245 3.01 -30.38 11.93
CA ILE A 245 1.64 -30.93 11.93
C ILE A 245 1.67 -32.41 11.54
N TYR A 246 2.43 -32.77 10.51
CA TYR A 246 2.54 -34.16 10.08
C TYR A 246 3.21 -35.05 11.14
N ARG A 247 4.36 -34.62 11.69
CA ARG A 247 5.14 -35.40 12.66
C ARG A 247 4.45 -35.52 14.02
N LYS A 248 3.71 -34.50 14.45
CA LYS A 248 3.03 -34.47 15.75
C LYS A 248 1.63 -35.06 15.71
N LEU A 249 0.85 -34.77 14.66
CA LEU A 249 -0.57 -35.14 14.59
C LEU A 249 -0.89 -36.21 13.54
N GLY A 250 0.05 -36.59 12.68
CA GLY A 250 -0.19 -37.52 11.57
C GLY A 250 -1.15 -36.95 10.51
N ARG A 251 -1.33 -35.62 10.47
CA ARG A 251 -2.27 -34.93 9.58
C ARG A 251 -1.54 -34.20 8.46
N ARG A 252 -2.26 -33.99 7.34
CA ARG A 252 -1.77 -33.18 6.22
C ARG A 252 -2.23 -31.73 6.37
N ALA A 253 -1.34 -30.83 6.02
CA ALA A 253 -1.58 -29.41 5.84
C ALA A 253 -0.85 -28.96 4.56
N PHE A 254 -1.17 -27.76 4.09
CA PHE A 254 -0.68 -27.23 2.81
C PHE A 254 -0.14 -25.80 2.96
N GLY A 255 0.68 -25.39 2.00
CA GLY A 255 1.12 -24.02 1.84
C GLY A 255 0.75 -23.50 0.47
N LEU A 256 0.51 -22.21 0.35
CA LEU A 256 0.38 -21.50 -0.93
C LEU A 256 1.36 -20.34 -0.94
N THR A 257 2.16 -20.29 -1.99
CA THR A 257 3.09 -19.17 -2.17
C THR A 257 2.50 -18.14 -3.11
N VAL A 258 2.73 -16.88 -2.79
CA VAL A 258 2.56 -15.76 -3.70
C VAL A 258 3.95 -15.23 -4.08
N PRO A 259 4.17 -14.79 -5.32
CA PRO A 259 5.48 -14.32 -5.71
C PRO A 259 5.79 -12.98 -5.02
N LEU A 260 7.07 -12.71 -4.94
CA LEU A 260 7.57 -11.46 -4.41
C LEU A 260 7.39 -10.35 -5.44
N LEU A 261 6.96 -9.18 -4.99
CA LEU A 261 7.02 -7.99 -5.83
C LEU A 261 8.49 -7.61 -6.00
N THR A 262 9.02 -7.73 -7.22
CA THR A 262 10.40 -7.38 -7.54
C THR A 262 10.47 -6.37 -8.69
N THR A 263 11.52 -5.56 -8.70
CA THR A 263 11.94 -4.77 -9.85
C THR A 263 12.50 -5.70 -10.93
N PRO A 264 12.67 -5.24 -12.20
CA PRO A 264 13.31 -6.01 -13.25
C PRO A 264 14.73 -6.49 -12.89
N ASP A 265 15.44 -5.71 -12.07
CA ASP A 265 16.78 -6.03 -11.55
C ASP A 265 16.74 -7.08 -10.41
N GLY A 266 15.57 -7.63 -10.11
CA GLY A 266 15.36 -8.66 -9.09
C GLY A 266 15.28 -8.12 -7.65
N GLN A 267 15.34 -6.81 -7.44
CA GLN A 267 15.25 -6.24 -6.08
C GLN A 267 13.80 -6.23 -5.58
N LYS A 268 13.56 -6.55 -4.31
CA LYS A 268 12.22 -6.49 -3.72
C LYS A 268 11.67 -5.06 -3.74
N LEU A 269 10.49 -4.87 -4.32
CA LEU A 269 9.78 -3.60 -4.33
C LEU A 269 9.52 -3.12 -2.89
N GLY A 270 9.96 -1.89 -2.59
CA GLY A 270 9.76 -1.25 -1.29
C GLY A 270 10.86 -1.45 -0.26
N LYS A 271 11.96 -2.14 -0.57
CA LYS A 271 13.22 -2.02 0.20
C LYS A 271 14.10 -0.97 -0.45
N SER A 272 14.02 0.27 0.02
CA SER A 272 15.03 1.28 -0.32
C SER A 272 16.39 0.83 0.22
N VAL A 273 17.34 0.56 -0.69
CA VAL A 273 18.76 0.66 -0.34
C VAL A 273 19.00 2.15 -0.10
N SER A 274 19.51 2.48 1.08
CA SER A 274 19.89 3.85 1.43
C SER A 274 20.75 4.45 0.31
N ASN A 275 20.24 5.53 -0.27
CA ASN A 275 20.87 6.40 -1.27
C ASN A 275 20.93 5.83 -2.72
N SER A 276 20.18 6.50 -3.60
CA SER A 276 20.35 6.67 -5.06
C SER A 276 19.52 5.85 -6.09
N GLU A 277 18.87 6.64 -6.96
CA GLU A 277 18.70 6.55 -8.42
C GLU A 277 17.98 5.39 -9.12
N CYS A 278 17.66 4.26 -8.48
CA CYS A 278 16.66 3.32 -9.04
C CYS A 278 15.88 2.51 -7.98
N GLY A 279 15.68 3.09 -6.78
CA GLY A 279 14.87 2.49 -5.72
C GLY A 279 13.53 3.21 -5.57
N MET A 280 12.41 2.54 -5.86
CA MET A 280 11.10 3.09 -5.52
C MET A 280 10.96 3.14 -4.00
N ASP A 281 10.70 4.34 -3.46
CA ASP A 281 10.35 4.53 -2.05
C ASP A 281 9.29 3.52 -1.60
N THR A 282 9.43 2.99 -0.39
CA THR A 282 8.45 2.09 0.22
C THR A 282 7.02 2.64 0.10
N ILE A 283 6.11 1.80 -0.40
CA ILE A 283 4.68 2.10 -0.48
C ILE A 283 4.01 1.54 0.77
N TRP A 284 3.78 2.41 1.76
CA TRP A 284 3.13 2.09 3.03
C TRP A 284 1.60 2.09 2.89
N LEU A 285 0.92 1.21 3.63
CA LEU A 285 -0.55 1.11 3.60
C LEU A 285 -1.25 2.06 4.57
N MET A 286 -0.60 2.48 5.66
CA MET A 286 -1.21 3.41 6.61
C MET A 286 -1.14 4.86 6.13
N SER A 287 -2.30 5.55 6.18
CA SER A 287 -2.45 6.95 5.78
C SER A 287 -1.51 7.92 6.51
N LYS A 288 -1.18 7.61 7.78
CA LYS A 288 -0.23 8.41 8.58
C LYS A 288 1.19 8.41 8.01
N LYS A 289 1.64 7.30 7.40
CA LYS A 289 2.97 7.20 6.77
C LYS A 289 2.96 7.62 5.31
N LEU A 290 1.87 7.29 4.61
CA LEU A 290 1.70 7.62 3.21
C LEU A 290 0.24 8.00 2.98
N LYS A 291 -0.02 9.30 2.79
CA LYS A 291 -1.36 9.81 2.51
C LYS A 291 -1.99 9.06 1.33
N PRO A 292 -3.31 8.80 1.33
CA PRO A 292 -3.97 8.05 0.25
C PRO A 292 -3.72 8.58 -1.16
N TYR A 293 -3.68 9.91 -1.35
CA TYR A 293 -3.30 10.49 -2.65
C TYR A 293 -1.88 10.09 -3.07
N ASN A 294 -0.92 10.10 -2.14
CA ASN A 294 0.46 9.69 -2.43
C ASN A 294 0.54 8.19 -2.69
N PHE A 295 -0.23 7.36 -1.97
CA PHE A 295 -0.35 5.93 -2.23
C PHE A 295 -0.87 5.67 -3.66
N TYR A 296 -1.98 6.32 -4.03
CA TYR A 296 -2.57 6.27 -5.37
C TYR A 296 -1.55 6.70 -6.44
N GLN A 297 -0.88 7.84 -6.24
CA GLN A 297 0.11 8.36 -7.18
C GLN A 297 1.35 7.49 -7.31
N LYS A 298 1.86 6.90 -6.22
CA LYS A 298 3.01 5.98 -6.30
C LYS A 298 2.68 4.75 -7.15
N ILE A 299 1.48 4.19 -7.02
CA ILE A 299 1.02 3.07 -7.85
C ILE A 299 0.80 3.50 -9.30
N LEU A 300 0.19 4.67 -9.51
CA LEU A 300 -0.04 5.23 -10.85
C LEU A 300 1.27 5.49 -11.62
N ASN A 301 2.36 5.75 -10.88
CA ASN A 301 3.70 6.01 -11.41
C ASN A 301 4.61 4.79 -11.40
N LEU A 302 4.10 3.57 -11.17
CA LEU A 302 4.88 2.35 -11.35
C LEU A 302 5.41 2.26 -12.79
N PRO A 303 6.70 1.93 -12.98
CA PRO A 303 7.27 1.80 -14.31
C PRO A 303 6.66 0.62 -15.05
N ASP A 304 6.54 0.73 -16.38
CA ASP A 304 5.99 -0.34 -17.23
C ASP A 304 6.74 -1.67 -17.08
N SER A 305 8.03 -1.62 -16.74
CA SER A 305 8.86 -2.80 -16.55
C SER A 305 8.44 -3.70 -15.38
N ILE A 306 7.69 -3.17 -14.41
CA ILE A 306 7.12 -3.93 -13.29
C ILE A 306 5.74 -4.49 -13.65
N ILE A 307 5.05 -3.89 -14.62
CA ILE A 307 3.70 -4.28 -15.01
C ILE A 307 3.74 -5.65 -15.68
N SER A 308 3.08 -6.62 -15.06
CA SER A 308 3.00 -7.99 -15.53
C SER A 308 1.64 -8.60 -15.21
N ASP A 309 1.29 -9.64 -15.96
CA ASP A 309 0.10 -10.46 -15.69
C ASP A 309 0.06 -10.96 -14.24
N LYS A 310 1.20 -11.47 -13.74
CA LYS A 310 1.35 -11.93 -12.35
C LYS A 310 0.99 -10.83 -11.34
N LEU A 311 1.54 -9.62 -11.53
CA LEU A 311 1.28 -8.49 -10.65
C LEU A 311 -0.22 -8.17 -10.58
N VAL A 312 -0.88 -8.07 -11.73
CA VAL A 312 -2.31 -7.72 -11.80
C VAL A 312 -3.16 -8.82 -11.19
N ARG A 313 -2.88 -10.10 -11.49
CA ARG A 313 -3.57 -11.25 -10.89
C ARG A 313 -3.47 -11.25 -9.38
N GLN A 314 -2.32 -10.94 -8.82
CA GLN A 314 -2.11 -10.96 -7.37
C GLN A 314 -2.79 -9.82 -6.63
N LEU A 315 -2.68 -8.61 -7.16
CA LEU A 315 -3.08 -7.39 -6.47
C LEU A 315 -4.54 -6.96 -6.76
N THR A 316 -5.21 -7.55 -7.74
CA THR A 316 -6.59 -7.17 -8.13
C THR A 316 -7.53 -8.37 -8.19
N PHE A 317 -8.83 -8.15 -8.01
CA PHE A 317 -9.83 -9.23 -8.09
C PHE A 317 -10.38 -9.45 -9.51
N PHE A 318 -9.68 -8.97 -10.55
CA PHE A 318 -10.09 -9.13 -11.95
C PHE A 318 -9.97 -10.56 -12.45
N GLY A 319 -10.90 -10.94 -13.33
CA GLY A 319 -10.87 -12.22 -14.04
C GLY A 319 -9.81 -12.29 -15.14
N PRO A 320 -9.44 -13.51 -15.60
CA PRO A 320 -8.43 -13.69 -16.64
C PRO A 320 -8.67 -12.83 -17.89
N ASP A 321 -9.90 -12.83 -18.42
CA ASP A 321 -10.25 -12.09 -19.64
C ASP A 321 -10.08 -10.57 -19.48
N GLU A 322 -10.44 -10.02 -18.31
CA GLU A 322 -10.28 -8.61 -18.00
C GLU A 322 -8.78 -8.24 -17.90
N ILE A 323 -7.98 -9.10 -17.28
CA ILE A 323 -6.53 -8.90 -17.16
C ILE A 323 -5.87 -8.93 -18.53
N ASP A 324 -6.22 -9.91 -19.36
CA ASP A 324 -5.69 -10.04 -20.72
C ASP A 324 -6.03 -8.81 -21.55
N GLN A 325 -7.28 -8.34 -21.50
CA GLN A 325 -7.72 -7.13 -22.19
C GLN A 325 -6.97 -5.88 -21.70
N LEU A 326 -6.85 -5.70 -20.38
CA LEU A 326 -6.09 -4.58 -19.79
C LEU A 326 -4.63 -4.57 -20.26
N LEU A 327 -3.98 -5.73 -20.33
CA LEU A 327 -2.60 -5.85 -20.78
C LEU A 327 -2.45 -5.62 -22.28
N ILE A 328 -3.39 -6.08 -23.10
CA ILE A 328 -3.43 -5.82 -24.54
C ILE A 328 -3.55 -4.32 -24.81
N ASP A 329 -4.48 -3.66 -24.13
CA ASP A 329 -4.71 -2.22 -24.31
C ASP A 329 -3.53 -1.40 -23.80
N HIS A 330 -2.91 -1.82 -22.69
CA HIS A 330 -1.69 -1.21 -22.18
C HIS A 330 -0.51 -1.34 -23.15
N LYS A 331 -0.35 -2.49 -23.80
CA LYS A 331 0.68 -2.65 -24.85
C LYS A 331 0.43 -1.76 -26.07
N LYS A 332 -0.82 -1.56 -26.46
CA LYS A 332 -1.20 -0.66 -27.58
C LYS A 332 -1.04 0.82 -27.23
N HIS A 333 -1.29 1.18 -25.98
CA HIS A 333 -1.37 2.58 -25.53
C HIS A 333 -0.67 2.78 -24.18
N SER A 334 0.62 2.44 -24.09
CA SER A 334 1.39 2.50 -22.84
C SER A 334 1.42 3.90 -22.22
N ASN A 335 1.43 4.95 -23.06
CA ASN A 335 1.35 6.34 -22.64
C ASN A 335 0.07 6.69 -21.84
N ARG A 336 -1.02 5.92 -21.99
CA ARG A 336 -2.27 6.12 -21.26
C ARG A 336 -2.26 5.51 -19.85
N ARG A 337 -1.26 4.68 -19.53
CA ARG A 337 -1.05 4.04 -18.23
C ARG A 337 -2.28 3.28 -17.72
N ILE A 338 -2.86 2.47 -18.59
CA ILE A 338 -4.18 1.84 -18.37
C ILE A 338 -4.11 0.89 -17.17
N VAL A 339 -3.08 0.03 -17.13
CA VAL A 339 -2.92 -0.94 -16.03
C VAL A 339 -2.55 -0.23 -14.73
N GLN A 340 -1.68 0.77 -14.75
CA GLN A 340 -1.34 1.53 -13.53
C GLN A 340 -2.55 2.26 -12.95
N LYS A 341 -3.40 2.83 -13.81
CA LYS A 341 -4.67 3.45 -13.36
C LYS A 341 -5.59 2.41 -12.72
N ALA A 342 -5.74 1.24 -13.35
CA ALA A 342 -6.54 0.16 -12.77
C ALA A 342 -5.98 -0.27 -11.40
N LEU A 343 -4.68 -0.54 -11.30
CA LEU A 343 -4.02 -0.89 -10.04
C LEU A 343 -4.18 0.20 -8.97
N ALA A 344 -3.93 1.46 -9.32
CA ALA A 344 -4.05 2.57 -8.36
C ALA A 344 -5.46 2.68 -7.81
N ARG A 345 -6.48 2.50 -8.66
CA ARG A 345 -7.90 2.53 -8.25
C ARG A 345 -8.24 1.36 -7.33
N GLU A 346 -7.94 0.14 -7.75
CA GLU A 346 -8.29 -1.08 -7.02
C GLU A 346 -7.60 -1.17 -5.66
N LEU A 347 -6.31 -0.84 -5.62
CA LEU A 347 -5.54 -0.89 -4.38
C LEU A 347 -5.92 0.23 -3.42
N THR A 348 -6.17 1.45 -3.91
CA THR A 348 -6.61 2.55 -3.05
C THR A 348 -8.01 2.27 -2.50
N LEU A 349 -8.90 1.66 -3.29
CA LEU A 349 -10.21 1.23 -2.82
C LEU A 349 -10.11 0.18 -1.71
N LEU A 350 -9.27 -0.84 -1.90
CA LEU A 350 -9.08 -1.91 -0.94
C LEU A 350 -8.45 -1.41 0.37
N VAL A 351 -7.43 -0.55 0.28
CA VAL A 351 -6.66 -0.11 1.45
C VAL A 351 -7.27 1.09 2.15
N HIS A 352 -7.81 2.06 1.41
CA HIS A 352 -8.26 3.35 1.95
C HIS A 352 -9.75 3.64 1.73
N GLY A 353 -10.46 2.77 1.02
CA GLY A 353 -11.90 2.89 0.79
C GLY A 353 -12.28 3.87 -0.33
N ALA A 354 -13.59 3.92 -0.63
CA ALA A 354 -14.11 4.68 -1.76
C ALA A 354 -13.89 6.19 -1.65
N TYR A 355 -13.95 6.76 -0.45
CA TYR A 355 -13.74 8.19 -0.25
C TYR A 355 -12.29 8.57 -0.56
N ALA A 356 -11.32 7.89 0.03
CA ALA A 356 -9.93 8.21 -0.23
C ALA A 356 -9.57 8.03 -1.72
N LEU A 357 -10.14 7.00 -2.39
CA LEU A 357 -10.01 6.84 -3.84
C LEU A 357 -10.56 8.05 -4.61
N GLN A 358 -11.80 8.45 -4.32
CA GLN A 358 -12.42 9.57 -5.02
C GLN A 358 -11.65 10.88 -4.81
N ALA A 359 -11.21 11.15 -3.58
CA ALA A 359 -10.36 12.30 -3.27
C ALA A 359 -9.06 12.25 -4.10
N SER A 360 -8.44 11.07 -4.20
CA SER A 360 -7.20 10.87 -4.95
C SER A 360 -7.40 11.09 -6.46
N GLU A 361 -8.47 10.57 -7.04
CA GLU A 361 -8.82 10.79 -8.45
C GLU A 361 -9.13 12.26 -8.74
N LEU A 362 -9.90 12.90 -7.86
CA LEU A 362 -10.25 14.32 -7.99
C LEU A 362 -9.00 15.21 -7.92
N ALA A 363 -8.14 14.98 -6.93
CA ALA A 363 -6.87 15.70 -6.81
C ALA A 363 -5.96 15.44 -8.01
N THR A 364 -5.91 14.22 -8.52
CA THR A 364 -5.14 13.89 -9.73
C THR A 364 -5.63 14.68 -10.94
N ARG A 365 -6.96 14.79 -11.13
CA ARG A 365 -7.56 15.58 -12.21
C ARG A 365 -7.22 17.07 -12.09
N ILE A 366 -7.19 17.60 -10.88
CA ILE A 366 -6.86 19.01 -10.60
C ILE A 366 -5.37 19.28 -10.83
N PHE A 367 -4.49 18.45 -10.26
CA PHE A 367 -3.04 18.65 -10.33
C PHE A 367 -2.45 18.35 -11.70
N PHE A 368 -3.07 17.43 -12.45
CA PHE A 368 -2.66 17.07 -13.80
C PHE A 368 -3.85 17.26 -14.77
N PRO A 369 -4.20 18.52 -15.10
CA PRO A 369 -5.14 18.79 -16.18
C PRO A 369 -4.66 18.07 -17.44
N MET A 370 -5.55 17.37 -18.15
CA MET A 370 -5.17 16.84 -19.46
C MET A 370 -4.91 18.01 -20.40
N SER A 371 -3.65 18.27 -20.74
CA SER A 371 -3.33 18.89 -22.02
C SER A 371 -3.78 17.91 -23.09
N SER A 372 -4.57 18.37 -24.05
CA SER A 372 -5.02 17.56 -25.19
C SER A 372 -3.80 17.06 -25.97
N VAL A 373 -3.36 15.82 -25.68
CA VAL A 373 -2.32 15.17 -26.48
C VAL A 373 -2.98 14.61 -27.74
N ASN A 374 -2.81 15.38 -28.82
CA ASN A 374 -2.98 15.12 -30.25
C ASN A 374 -4.38 15.25 -30.85
N PHE A 375 -4.58 16.27 -31.70
CA PHE A 375 -4.85 16.11 -33.13
C PHE A 375 -4.25 17.31 -33.90
N SER A 376 -3.69 17.03 -35.06
CA SER A 376 -3.29 17.99 -36.10
C SER A 376 -4.39 19.01 -36.37
N ASP A 377 -4.14 20.29 -36.06
CA ASP A 377 -4.65 21.49 -36.74
C ASP A 377 -4.26 22.73 -35.92
N ASP A 378 -4.07 23.86 -36.61
CA ASP A 378 -3.45 25.13 -36.19
C ASP A 378 -4.16 25.93 -35.07
N HIS A 379 -4.94 25.27 -34.21
CA HIS A 379 -5.62 25.90 -33.08
C HIS A 379 -5.42 25.10 -31.78
N MET A 380 -4.33 25.41 -31.07
CA MET A 380 -4.08 24.97 -29.69
C MET A 380 -5.26 25.34 -28.78
N PRO A 381 -5.92 24.38 -28.10
CA PRO A 381 -6.76 24.70 -26.95
C PRO A 381 -5.85 25.25 -25.85
N LEU A 382 -6.26 26.33 -25.18
CA LEU A 382 -5.51 26.89 -24.06
C LEU A 382 -5.19 25.80 -23.03
N ASP A 383 -3.92 25.71 -22.63
CA ASP A 383 -3.46 24.87 -21.51
C ASP A 383 -4.28 25.22 -20.26
N LYS A 384 -5.20 24.33 -19.86
CA LYS A 384 -6.05 24.55 -18.67
C LYS A 384 -5.20 24.55 -17.42
N SER A 385 -5.33 25.59 -16.59
CA SER A 385 -4.68 25.63 -15.29
C SER A 385 -5.43 24.79 -14.24
N SER A 386 -4.71 24.28 -13.22
CA SER A 386 -5.34 23.57 -12.09
C SER A 386 -6.42 24.40 -11.38
N LEU A 387 -6.27 25.73 -11.37
CA LEU A 387 -7.23 26.65 -10.77
C LEU A 387 -8.50 26.79 -11.61
N GLU A 388 -8.40 26.80 -12.94
CA GLU A 388 -9.57 26.81 -13.83
C GLU A 388 -10.45 25.58 -13.61
N ILE A 389 -9.86 24.41 -13.33
CA ILE A 389 -10.64 23.22 -12.99
C ILE A 389 -11.46 23.48 -11.72
N ILE A 390 -10.84 23.99 -10.66
CA ILE A 390 -11.51 24.28 -9.38
C ILE A 390 -12.64 25.32 -9.55
N GLN A 391 -12.39 26.34 -10.38
CA GLN A 391 -13.30 27.46 -10.60
C GLN A 391 -14.47 27.08 -11.51
N ASN A 392 -14.18 26.50 -12.67
CA ASN A 392 -15.10 26.47 -13.79
C ASN A 392 -15.63 25.06 -14.10
N GLU A 393 -14.90 23.99 -13.72
CA GLU A 393 -15.27 22.61 -14.07
C GLU A 393 -15.88 21.82 -12.92
N LEU A 394 -15.42 22.05 -11.69
CA LEU A 394 -15.99 21.36 -10.53
C LEU A 394 -17.42 21.81 -10.29
N ASN A 395 -18.34 20.85 -10.27
CA ASN A 395 -19.70 21.13 -9.83
C ASN A 395 -19.72 21.40 -8.31
N ASN A 396 -20.83 21.96 -7.81
CA ASN A 396 -20.95 22.32 -6.39
C ASN A 396 -20.71 21.12 -5.46
N SER A 397 -21.12 19.91 -5.83
CA SER A 397 -20.91 18.71 -5.00
C SER A 397 -19.45 18.30 -4.93
N GLU A 398 -18.74 18.31 -6.06
CA GLU A 398 -17.30 18.02 -6.11
C GLU A 398 -16.48 19.06 -5.35
N ARG A 399 -16.87 20.34 -5.45
CA ARG A 399 -16.22 21.42 -4.70
C ARG A 399 -16.40 21.24 -3.19
N HIS A 400 -17.62 20.99 -2.71
CA HIS A 400 -17.85 20.72 -1.29
C HIS A 400 -17.10 19.47 -0.80
N TYR A 401 -17.08 18.43 -1.62
CA TYR A 401 -16.34 17.21 -1.30
C TYR A 401 -14.84 17.47 -1.20
N LEU A 402 -14.26 18.18 -2.17
CA LEU A 402 -12.85 18.59 -2.14
C LEU A 402 -12.53 19.34 -0.84
N LEU A 403 -13.35 20.33 -0.46
CA LEU A 403 -13.14 21.09 0.77
C LEU A 403 -13.17 20.19 2.01
N SER A 404 -14.11 19.24 2.09
CA SER A 404 -14.14 18.29 3.22
C SER A 404 -12.90 17.37 3.27
N CYS A 405 -12.33 17.00 2.12
CA CYS A 405 -11.09 16.23 2.03
C CYS A 405 -9.82 17.06 2.29
N LEU A 406 -9.97 18.38 2.40
CA LEU A 406 -8.94 19.33 2.76
C LEU A 406 -9.14 19.83 4.19
N GLU A 407 -9.97 19.18 5.02
CA GLU A 407 -10.01 19.45 6.45
C GLU A 407 -8.84 18.73 7.17
N PRO A 408 -8.25 19.31 8.23
CA PRO A 408 -7.11 18.71 8.94
C PRO A 408 -7.37 17.28 9.47
N SER A 409 -8.62 16.98 9.79
CA SER A 409 -9.09 15.67 10.28
C SER A 409 -9.08 14.57 9.21
N SER A 410 -9.27 14.92 7.93
CA SER A 410 -9.48 13.95 6.84
C SER A 410 -8.19 13.26 6.37
N GLN A 411 -7.07 13.99 6.35
CA GLN A 411 -5.73 13.51 5.98
C GLN A 411 -5.61 12.77 4.63
N PHE A 412 -6.57 12.90 3.71
CA PHE A 412 -6.53 12.20 2.41
C PHE A 412 -5.58 12.84 1.42
N LEU A 413 -5.56 14.18 1.39
CA LEU A 413 -4.89 14.98 0.38
C LEU A 413 -3.64 15.70 0.89
N PRO A 414 -2.68 16.00 0.00
CA PRO A 414 -1.55 16.87 0.33
C PRO A 414 -2.06 18.31 0.42
N VAL A 415 -2.18 18.82 1.63
CA VAL A 415 -2.65 20.19 1.92
C VAL A 415 -1.73 20.85 2.93
N ILE A 416 -1.49 22.14 2.72
CA ILE A 416 -0.72 23.01 3.61
C ILE A 416 -1.67 24.06 4.18
N TYR A 417 -1.65 24.20 5.51
CA TYR A 417 -2.37 25.23 6.25
C TYR A 417 -1.39 26.24 6.81
N PRO A 418 -1.04 27.26 6.01
CA PRO A 418 -0.21 28.33 6.52
C PRO A 418 -0.94 29.11 7.63
N LYS A 419 -0.52 28.98 8.90
CA LYS A 419 -1.17 29.67 10.04
C LYS A 419 -0.99 31.19 10.04
N ASN A 420 0.11 31.71 9.49
CA ASN A 420 0.47 33.14 9.52
C ASN A 420 0.90 33.70 8.15
N PHE A 421 0.81 32.91 7.08
CA PHE A 421 1.43 33.25 5.79
C PHE A 421 0.71 34.40 5.10
N THR A 422 -0.61 34.41 5.11
CA THR A 422 -1.42 35.49 4.52
C THR A 422 -1.22 36.83 5.23
N ASP A 423 -1.02 36.81 6.55
CA ASP A 423 -0.78 38.02 7.34
C ASP A 423 0.68 38.48 7.23
N SER A 424 1.64 37.55 7.24
CA SER A 424 3.06 37.80 6.96
C SER A 424 3.25 38.41 5.56
N LEU A 425 2.50 37.95 4.56
CA LEU A 425 2.46 38.50 3.19
C LEU A 425 1.88 39.92 3.12
N LYS A 426 0.83 40.21 3.88
CA LYS A 426 0.26 41.57 3.97
C LYS A 426 1.21 42.53 4.69
N SER A 427 1.96 42.06 5.70
CA SER A 427 2.90 42.88 6.46
C SER A 427 4.28 43.04 5.82
N SER A 428 4.68 42.15 4.91
CA SER A 428 6.04 42.10 4.35
C SER A 428 6.31 43.13 3.25
N GLY A 429 5.29 43.72 2.62
CA GLY A 429 5.49 44.65 1.50
C GLY A 429 6.37 44.04 0.40
N ASN A 430 7.28 44.84 -0.18
CA ASN A 430 8.28 44.38 -1.17
C ASN A 430 9.52 43.69 -0.55
N ASN A 431 9.47 43.20 0.70
CA ASN A 431 10.64 42.62 1.35
C ASN A 431 10.93 41.18 0.88
N TYR A 432 11.85 41.07 -0.06
CA TYR A 432 12.29 39.84 -0.73
C TYR A 432 12.66 38.68 0.20
N SER A 433 13.35 38.94 1.32
CA SER A 433 13.82 37.86 2.20
C SER A 433 12.68 37.18 2.95
N GLN A 434 11.69 37.96 3.41
CA GLN A 434 10.54 37.45 4.15
C GLN A 434 9.61 36.62 3.24
N LEU A 435 9.46 37.02 1.97
CA LEU A 435 8.66 36.29 1.00
C LEU A 435 9.30 34.95 0.61
N LEU A 436 10.63 34.94 0.43
CA LEU A 436 11.39 33.71 0.18
C LEU A 436 11.31 32.75 1.38
N GLU A 437 11.54 33.24 2.60
CA GLU A 437 11.39 32.46 3.83
C GLU A 437 9.99 31.86 3.93
N SER A 438 8.96 32.63 3.57
CA SER A 438 7.59 32.15 3.60
C SER A 438 7.35 30.99 2.60
N VAL A 439 7.87 31.09 1.37
CA VAL A 439 7.77 30.01 0.36
C VAL A 439 8.59 28.79 0.78
N LEU A 440 9.76 28.99 1.39
CA LEU A 440 10.58 27.92 1.94
C LEU A 440 9.89 27.25 3.12
N ASP A 441 9.27 28.00 4.02
CA ASP A 441 8.51 27.45 5.14
C ASP A 441 7.33 26.62 4.62
N LEU A 442 6.62 27.06 3.57
CA LEU A 442 5.62 26.23 2.90
C LEU A 442 6.22 24.91 2.40
N ILE A 443 7.39 24.94 1.76
CA ILE A 443 8.02 23.74 1.19
C ILE A 443 8.58 22.84 2.28
N MET A 444 9.14 23.40 3.35
CA MET A 444 9.59 22.67 4.54
C MET A 444 8.42 21.97 5.25
N LEU A 445 7.19 22.51 5.18
CA LEU A 445 5.99 21.85 5.69
C LEU A 445 5.52 20.66 4.83
N THR A 446 6.01 20.52 3.60
CA THR A 446 5.51 19.51 2.66
C THR A 446 6.28 18.20 2.65
N SER A 447 7.58 18.27 2.94
CA SER A 447 8.54 17.22 2.65
C SER A 447 9.50 17.07 3.83
N ASN A 448 9.95 15.85 4.11
CA ASN A 448 10.94 15.57 5.16
C ASN A 448 12.36 15.98 4.70
N PHE A 449 12.56 17.26 4.37
CA PHE A 449 13.92 17.79 4.16
C PHE A 449 14.66 17.82 5.50
N LYS A 450 15.95 17.45 5.49
CA LYS A 450 16.77 17.42 6.71
C LYS A 450 17.05 18.82 7.22
N ASP A 451 17.26 19.76 6.29
CA ASP A 451 17.53 21.16 6.58
C ASP A 451 17.04 22.07 5.45
N ARG A 452 17.09 23.37 5.71
CA ARG A 452 16.67 24.41 4.76
C ARG A 452 17.56 24.49 3.52
N SER A 453 18.83 24.07 3.63
CA SER A 453 19.78 24.09 2.50
C SER A 453 19.39 23.04 1.46
N GLU A 454 19.05 21.83 1.90
CA GLU A 454 18.55 20.75 1.05
C GLU A 454 17.23 21.13 0.35
N ALA A 455 16.31 21.75 1.09
CA ALA A 455 15.05 22.24 0.53
C ALA A 455 15.29 23.32 -0.54
N LEU A 456 16.15 24.30 -0.25
CA LEU A 456 16.54 25.35 -1.20
C LEU A 456 17.16 24.76 -2.47
N GLN A 457 18.15 23.88 -2.32
CA GLN A 457 18.82 23.24 -3.45
C GLN A 457 17.82 22.46 -4.32
N THR A 458 16.88 21.76 -3.69
CA THR A 458 15.80 21.03 -4.38
C THR A 458 14.88 21.99 -5.14
N CYS A 459 14.50 23.10 -4.52
CA CYS A 459 13.68 24.14 -5.15
C CYS A 459 14.35 24.74 -6.40
N PHE A 460 15.65 25.03 -6.35
CA PHE A 460 16.40 25.52 -7.51
C PHE A 460 16.53 24.48 -8.62
N THR A 461 16.73 23.23 -8.23
CA THR A 461 16.95 22.13 -9.18
C THR A 461 15.66 21.74 -9.90
N ARG A 462 14.51 21.83 -9.21
CA ARG A 462 13.23 21.36 -9.73
C ARG A 462 12.31 22.48 -10.21
N GLY A 463 12.48 23.69 -9.67
CA GLY A 463 11.59 24.82 -9.86
C GLY A 463 10.34 24.72 -8.98
N VAL A 464 9.79 25.89 -8.62
CA VAL A 464 8.61 26.04 -7.77
C VAL A 464 7.58 26.88 -8.51
N VAL A 465 6.35 26.38 -8.58
CA VAL A 465 5.21 27.05 -9.20
C VAL A 465 4.09 27.15 -8.19
N LEU A 466 3.51 28.34 -8.05
CA LEU A 466 2.31 28.57 -7.25
C LEU A 466 1.26 29.20 -8.16
N ASN A 467 0.07 28.60 -8.24
CA ASN A 467 -1.06 29.14 -9.01
C ASN A 467 -0.69 29.47 -10.48
N SER A 468 0.05 28.56 -11.11
CA SER A 468 0.58 28.69 -12.48
C SER A 468 1.59 29.83 -12.67
N VAL A 469 2.13 30.40 -11.60
CA VAL A 469 3.22 31.40 -11.64
C VAL A 469 4.51 30.76 -11.17
N ASN A 470 5.57 30.87 -11.99
CA ASN A 470 6.89 30.39 -11.62
C ASN A 470 7.50 31.30 -10.56
N LEU A 471 7.63 30.79 -9.33
CA LEU A 471 8.31 31.47 -8.23
C LEU A 471 9.82 31.26 -8.31
N LEU A 472 10.24 30.03 -8.63
CA LEU A 472 11.64 29.67 -8.84
C LEU A 472 11.75 28.91 -10.16
N LYS A 473 12.51 29.45 -11.12
CA LYS A 473 12.79 28.75 -12.38
C LYS A 473 13.87 27.70 -12.15
N LYS A 474 13.78 26.59 -12.88
CA LYS A 474 14.78 25.52 -12.84
C LYS A 474 16.12 26.05 -13.35
N GLY A 475 17.18 25.90 -12.56
CA GLY A 475 18.56 26.23 -12.97
C GLY A 475 18.90 27.72 -13.04
N SER A 476 17.99 28.62 -12.68
CA SER A 476 18.30 30.06 -12.57
C SER A 476 18.94 30.39 -11.23
N LYS A 477 19.95 31.28 -11.24
CA LYS A 477 20.44 31.95 -10.02
C LYS A 477 19.31 32.80 -9.44
N PHE A 478 19.02 32.68 -8.13
CA PHE A 478 18.23 33.53 -7.20
C PHE A 478 17.30 34.66 -7.73
N GLU A 479 16.76 34.60 -8.95
CA GLU A 479 15.91 35.64 -9.54
C GLU A 479 14.46 35.29 -9.29
N ILE A 480 13.95 35.74 -8.15
CA ILE A 480 12.53 35.74 -7.84
C ILE A 480 12.01 37.16 -8.08
N SER A 481 11.03 37.30 -8.97
CA SER A 481 10.37 38.60 -9.21
C SER A 481 9.27 38.82 -8.15
N PRO A 482 9.26 39.95 -7.40
CA PRO A 482 8.17 40.31 -6.49
C PRO A 482 6.82 40.36 -7.20
N GLU A 483 6.81 40.76 -8.47
CA GLU A 483 5.62 40.78 -9.30
C GLU A 483 5.06 39.36 -9.49
N ASN A 484 5.93 38.36 -9.69
CA ASN A 484 5.51 36.96 -9.79
C ASN A 484 4.94 36.44 -8.47
N ILE A 485 5.54 36.83 -7.35
CA ILE A 485 5.04 36.47 -6.02
C ILE A 485 3.64 37.07 -5.83
N GLN A 486 3.49 38.38 -6.03
CA GLN A 486 2.21 39.07 -5.91
C GLN A 486 1.14 38.51 -6.89
N ALA A 487 1.54 38.21 -8.12
CA ALA A 487 0.68 37.58 -9.11
C ALA A 487 0.22 36.18 -8.66
N ALA A 488 1.13 35.35 -8.14
CA ALA A 488 0.78 34.02 -7.62
C ALA A 488 -0.28 34.11 -6.51
N PHE A 489 -0.17 35.10 -5.63
CA PHE A 489 -1.12 35.31 -4.54
C PHE A 489 -2.47 35.87 -4.97
N SER A 490 -2.48 36.80 -5.93
CA SER A 490 -3.74 37.33 -6.48
C SER A 490 -4.61 36.26 -7.16
N ARG A 491 -3.99 35.14 -7.58
CA ARG A 491 -4.63 34.02 -8.28
C ARG A 491 -5.22 32.94 -7.37
N PHE A 492 -5.16 33.09 -6.05
CA PHE A 492 -5.91 32.17 -5.17
C PHE A 492 -7.39 32.19 -5.53
N ASP A 493 -8.03 31.04 -5.48
CA ASP A 493 -9.45 30.98 -5.75
C ASP A 493 -10.23 31.77 -4.70
N GLN A 494 -10.94 32.81 -5.14
CA GLN A 494 -11.64 33.70 -4.22
C GLN A 494 -12.84 33.01 -3.55
N THR A 495 -13.41 31.99 -4.19
CA THR A 495 -14.61 31.27 -3.74
C THR A 495 -14.30 30.23 -2.67
N THR A 496 -13.15 29.56 -2.75
CA THR A 496 -12.73 28.50 -1.84
C THR A 496 -11.53 28.87 -0.97
N GLY A 497 -10.75 29.88 -1.35
CA GLY A 497 -9.47 30.21 -0.73
C GLY A 497 -8.40 29.16 -0.98
N LEU A 498 -8.44 28.49 -2.14
CA LEU A 498 -7.48 27.43 -2.48
C LEU A 498 -6.45 27.94 -3.49
N GLY A 499 -5.20 27.52 -3.28
CA GLY A 499 -4.11 27.63 -4.24
C GLY A 499 -3.48 26.27 -4.50
N ILE A 500 -2.64 26.19 -5.52
CA ILE A 500 -1.92 24.99 -5.93
C ILE A 500 -0.43 25.29 -5.95
N LEU A 501 0.30 24.66 -5.04
CA LEU A 501 1.75 24.67 -5.02
C LEU A 501 2.27 23.44 -5.75
N ARG A 502 3.27 23.61 -6.61
CA ARG A 502 3.94 22.54 -7.36
C ARG A 502 5.46 22.65 -7.23
N LEU A 503 6.10 21.54 -6.90
CA LEU A 503 7.56 21.39 -6.86
C LEU A 503 8.03 20.43 -7.97
N GLY A 504 8.69 20.97 -8.98
CA GLY A 504 9.04 20.21 -10.18
C GLY A 504 7.82 19.75 -10.98
N LYS A 505 7.87 18.50 -11.48
CA LYS A 505 6.84 17.97 -12.39
C LYS A 505 5.71 17.22 -11.69
N ASN A 506 5.99 16.52 -10.59
CA ASN A 506 5.09 15.49 -10.07
C ASN A 506 4.55 15.78 -8.66
N GLU A 507 5.17 16.70 -7.92
CA GLU A 507 4.77 16.99 -6.53
C GLU A 507 3.90 18.23 -6.47
N HIS A 508 2.72 18.05 -5.87
CA HIS A 508 1.67 19.07 -5.80
C HIS A 508 1.02 19.07 -4.43
N TRP A 509 0.64 20.25 -3.96
CA TRP A 509 -0.09 20.46 -2.73
C TRP A 509 -1.18 21.50 -2.93
N PHE A 510 -2.32 21.28 -2.26
CA PHE A 510 -3.29 22.33 -2.03
C PHE A 510 -2.75 23.28 -0.96
N VAL A 511 -2.89 24.58 -1.19
CA VAL A 511 -2.61 25.63 -0.19
C VAL A 511 -3.95 26.21 0.23
N ALA A 512 -4.32 26.02 1.50
CA ALA A 512 -5.60 26.48 2.02
C ALA A 512 -5.40 27.74 2.87
N THR A 513 -5.93 28.89 2.41
CA THR A 513 -5.71 30.20 3.05
C THR A 513 -6.89 30.73 3.85
N ARG A 514 -8.04 30.03 3.86
CA ARG A 514 -9.21 30.43 4.66
C ARG A 514 -9.16 29.91 6.09
N SER A 515 -9.63 30.74 7.02
CA SER A 515 -9.82 30.42 8.45
C SER A 515 -10.75 29.23 8.72
N ASN A 516 -11.60 28.85 7.75
CA ASN A 516 -12.50 27.70 7.86
C ASN A 516 -11.78 26.34 8.00
N PHE A 517 -10.48 26.27 7.69
CA PHE A 517 -9.68 25.05 7.86
C PHE A 517 -8.89 25.01 9.16
N THR A 518 -8.89 26.10 9.94
CA THR A 518 -8.09 26.27 11.16
C THR A 518 -8.90 26.20 12.46
N GLN A 519 -10.21 25.91 12.39
CA GLN A 519 -11.07 25.69 13.56
C GLN A 519 -11.27 24.22 13.86
#